data_AF-A0A661LA02-F1
#
_entry.id   AF-A0A661LA02-F1
#
_cell.length_a   1.000
_cell.length_b   1.000
_cell.length_c   1.000
_cell.angle_alpha   90.00
_cell.angle_beta   90.00
_cell.angle_gamma   90.00
#
_symmetry.space_group_name_H-M   'P 1'
#
loop_
_entity.id
_entity.type
_entity.pdbx_description
1 polymer ?
#
loop_
_entity_poly.entity_id
_entity_poly.type
_entity_poly.pdbx_seq_one_letter_code
_entity_poly.pdbx_strand_id
1 'polypeptide(L)' 'MDKGFESLKDVLASLMGSQGLPFDLRDCEIWNVWDEVVGDAIASNARPMHIKQGSLTVGVREPIWQQELKYRAET' A
#
# COMPACT_ATOMS: atom_id res chain seq x y z
N MET A 1 13.63 1.83 -30.04
CA MET A 1 13.63 0.54 -29.31
C MET A 1 12.21 0.28 -28.87
N ASP A 2 11.49 -0.57 -29.61
CA ASP A 2 10.18 -1.08 -29.23
C ASP A 2 10.31 -1.83 -27.89
N LYS A 3 9.83 -1.25 -26.80
CA LYS A 3 9.49 -2.06 -25.63
C LYS A 3 8.15 -2.72 -25.95
N GLY A 4 8.22 -3.85 -26.65
CA GLY A 4 7.07 -4.74 -26.78
C GLY A 4 6.52 -5.09 -25.40
N PHE A 5 5.21 -5.25 -25.29
CA PHE A 5 4.56 -5.61 -24.04
C PHE A 5 5.18 -6.90 -23.47
N GLU A 6 5.73 -6.82 -22.26
CA GLU A 6 6.21 -7.99 -21.53
C GLU A 6 5.02 -8.77 -21.00
N SER A 7 5.09 -10.11 -21.06
CA SER A 7 4.02 -10.92 -20.48
C SER A 7 4.07 -10.82 -18.95
N LEU A 8 2.90 -10.87 -18.30
CA LEU A 8 2.82 -10.88 -16.83
C LEU A 8 3.70 -11.98 -16.21
N LYS A 9 3.80 -13.13 -16.89
CA LYS A 9 4.66 -14.25 -16.47
C LYS A 9 6.13 -13.85 -16.44
N ASP A 10 6.62 -13.16 -17.46
CA ASP A 10 8.03 -12.77 -17.56
C ASP A 10 8.37 -11.70 -16.51
N VAL A 11 7.45 -10.74 -16.29
CA VAL A 11 7.58 -9.74 -15.23
C VAL A 11 7.64 -10.42 -13.86
N LEU A 12 6.72 -11.34 -13.55
CA LEU A 12 6.73 -12.07 -12.27
C LEU A 12 7.98 -12.95 -12.12
N ALA A 13 8.46 -13.59 -13.19
CA ALA A 13 9.69 -14.37 -13.17
C ALA A 13 10.92 -13.50 -12.85
N SER A 14 10.98 -12.27 -13.38
CA SER A 14 12.06 -11.33 -13.08
C SER A 14 12.11 -10.94 -11.60
N LEU A 15 10.94 -10.82 -10.95
CA LEU A 15 10.82 -10.47 -9.53
C LEU A 15 11.23 -11.61 -8.58
N MET A 16 11.16 -12.86 -9.04
CA MET A 16 11.62 -14.05 -8.31
C MET A 16 13.13 -14.31 -8.48
N GLY A 17 13.83 -13.48 -9.26
CA GLY A 17 15.27 -13.59 -9.48
C GLY A 17 16.13 -13.12 -8.31
N SER A 18 17.45 -13.22 -8.45
CA SER A 18 18.44 -12.91 -7.41
C SER A 18 18.49 -11.44 -6.96
N GLN A 19 17.85 -10.54 -7.71
CA GLN A 19 17.70 -9.12 -7.32
C GLN A 19 16.69 -8.93 -6.18
N GLY A 20 15.81 -9.91 -5.93
CA GLY A 20 14.75 -9.82 -4.93
C GLY A 20 13.68 -8.80 -5.32
N LEU A 21 12.74 -8.58 -4.39
CA LEU A 21 11.67 -7.60 -4.58
C LEU A 21 12.21 -6.18 -4.33
N PRO A 22 11.76 -5.18 -5.11
CA PRO A 22 12.17 -3.78 -4.92
C PRO A 22 11.52 -3.11 -3.70
N PHE A 23 10.84 -3.90 -2.86
CA PHE A 23 10.15 -3.46 -1.65
C PHE A 23 10.20 -4.58 -0.60
N ASP A 24 10.00 -4.20 0.66
CA ASP A 24 9.95 -5.14 1.77
C ASP A 24 8.57 -5.79 1.86
N LEU A 25 8.50 -7.12 1.77
CA LEU A 25 7.24 -7.85 1.93
C LEU A 25 6.64 -7.71 3.33
N ARG A 26 7.46 -7.38 4.35
CA ARG A 26 6.96 -7.13 5.71
C ARG A 26 6.06 -5.91 5.76
N ASP A 27 6.24 -4.95 4.85
CA ASP A 27 5.34 -3.80 4.73
C ASP A 27 3.93 -4.24 4.29
N CYS A 28 3.78 -5.41 3.66
CA CYS A 28 2.48 -5.95 3.31
C CYS A 28 1.68 -6.48 4.51
N GLU A 29 2.32 -6.72 5.65
CA GLU A 29 1.61 -7.16 6.87
C GLU A 29 0.62 -6.12 7.39
N ILE A 30 0.78 -4.84 7.01
CA ILE A 30 -0.15 -3.80 7.41
C ILE A 30 -1.59 -4.08 6.96
N TRP A 31 -1.79 -4.73 5.80
CA TRP A 31 -3.13 -5.09 5.33
C TRP A 31 -3.80 -6.12 6.24
N ASN A 32 -3.04 -6.94 6.96
CA ASN A 32 -3.56 -7.94 7.87
C ASN A 32 -4.07 -7.33 9.18
N VAL A 33 -3.41 -6.26 9.66
CA VAL A 33 -3.72 -5.62 10.95
C VAL A 33 -4.50 -4.31 10.83
N TRP A 34 -4.72 -3.82 9.60
CA TRP A 34 -5.30 -2.50 9.35
C TRP A 34 -6.61 -2.29 10.10
N ASP A 35 -7.59 -3.16 9.88
CA ASP A 35 -8.94 -3.01 10.41
C ASP A 35 -8.96 -3.00 11.95
N GLU A 36 -8.11 -3.83 12.58
CA GLU A 36 -7.94 -3.87 14.04
C GLU A 36 -7.35 -2.55 14.57
N VAL A 37 -6.32 -2.02 13.92
CA VAL A 37 -5.58 -0.83 14.39
C VAL A 37 -6.38 0.45 14.22
N VAL A 38 -7.07 0.61 13.08
CA VAL A 38 -7.78 1.86 12.76
C VAL A 38 -9.26 1.86 13.16
N GLY A 39 -9.81 0.67 13.42
CA GLY A 39 -11.21 0.45 13.74
C GLY A 39 -12.18 0.64 12.56
N ASP A 40 -13.39 0.14 12.73
CA ASP A 40 -14.41 -0.01 11.68
C ASP A 40 -14.69 1.24 10.85
N ALA A 41 -14.68 2.42 11.48
CA ALA A 41 -15.01 3.68 10.80
C ALA A 41 -13.97 4.02 9.71
N ILE A 42 -12.69 3.98 10.06
CA ILE A 42 -11.59 4.23 9.12
C ILE A 42 -11.42 3.02 8.20
N ALA A 43 -11.49 1.81 8.74
CA ALA A 43 -11.44 0.56 8.00
C ALA A 43 -12.59 0.39 7.02
N SER A 44 -13.65 1.18 7.09
CA SER A 44 -14.66 1.20 6.03
C SER A 44 -14.26 2.12 4.89
N ASN A 45 -13.50 3.20 5.14
CA ASN A 45 -13.38 4.31 4.20
C ASN A 45 -11.95 4.58 3.71
N ALA A 46 -10.96 3.93 4.32
CA ALA A 46 -9.56 4.12 4.05
C ALA A 46 -8.82 2.78 3.98
N ARG A 47 -7.84 2.65 3.08
CA ARG A 47 -7.00 1.46 2.91
C ARG A 47 -5.53 1.86 2.81
N PRO A 48 -4.60 1.04 3.34
CA PRO A 48 -3.19 1.23 3.09
C PRO A 48 -2.90 0.97 1.60
N MET A 49 -2.03 1.79 1.01
CA MET A 49 -1.67 1.69 -0.41
C MET A 49 -0.24 1.18 -0.57
N HIS A 50 0.71 1.79 0.13
CA HIS A 50 2.09 1.36 0.19
C HIS A 50 2.81 2.06 1.33
N ILE A 51 3.93 1.47 1.77
CA ILE A 51 4.88 2.12 2.66
C ILE A 51 6.12 2.49 1.85
N LYS A 52 6.60 3.72 2.00
CA LYS A 52 7.84 4.17 1.36
C LYS A 52 8.59 5.06 2.33
N GLN A 53 9.84 4.70 2.63
CA GLN A 53 10.72 5.45 3.54
C GLN A 53 10.06 5.72 4.90
N GLY A 54 9.36 4.72 5.46
CA GLY A 54 8.66 4.84 6.73
C GLY A 54 7.36 5.67 6.69
N SER A 55 6.94 6.14 5.52
CA SER A 55 5.67 6.86 5.33
C SER A 55 4.63 5.93 4.71
N LEU A 56 3.47 5.84 5.36
CA LEU A 56 2.31 5.10 4.87
C LEU A 56 1.44 6.00 4.01
N THR A 57 1.27 5.64 2.75
CA THR A 57 0.24 6.24 1.89
C THR A 57 -1.09 5.54 2.13
N VAL A 58 -2.13 6.33 2.41
CA VAL A 58 -3.49 5.84 2.65
C VAL A 58 -4.42 6.37 1.54
N GLY A 59 -5.14 5.47 0.90
CA GLY A 59 -6.19 5.80 -0.07
C GLY A 59 -7.53 5.91 0.65
N VAL A 60 -8.30 6.96 0.36
CA VAL A 60 -9.62 7.19 0.95
C VAL A 60 -10.70 7.26 -0.12
N ARG A 61 -11.94 6.87 0.21
CA ARG A 61 -13.08 6.95 -0.73
C ARG A 61 -13.50 8.39 -1.02
N GLU A 62 -13.51 9.25 -0.01
CA GLU A 62 -14.06 10.61 -0.08
C GLU A 62 -13.13 11.62 0.63
N PRO A 63 -13.13 12.89 0.21
CA PRO A 63 -12.25 13.92 0.79
C PRO A 63 -12.43 14.13 2.30
N ILE A 64 -13.63 13.89 2.83
CA ILE A 64 -13.92 14.03 4.26
C ILE A 64 -13.05 13.11 5.12
N TRP A 65 -12.76 11.89 4.63
CA TRP A 65 -11.90 10.93 5.32
C TRP A 65 -10.43 11.33 5.26
N GLN A 66 -9.99 12.04 4.23
CA GLN A 66 -8.64 12.61 4.20
C GLN A 66 -8.48 13.65 5.31
N GLN A 67 -9.47 14.52 5.50
CA GLN A 67 -9.44 15.54 6.55
C GLN A 67 -9.48 14.91 7.95
N GLU A 68 -10.37 13.94 8.16
CA GLU A 68 -10.49 13.20 9.43
C GLU A 68 -9.17 12.49 9.79
N LEU A 69 -8.55 11.80 8.83
CA LEU A 69 -7.27 11.12 9.06
C LEU A 69 -6.14 12.09 9.40
N LYS A 70 -6.09 13.25 8.73
CA LYS A 70 -5.10 14.29 9.06
C LYS A 70 -5.26 14.78 10.49
N TYR A 71 -6.50 15.09 10.89
CA TYR A 71 -6.79 15.55 12.24
C TYR A 71 -6.38 14.51 13.31
N ARG A 72 -6.68 13.23 13.07
CA ARG A 72 -6.31 12.15 13.99
C ARG A 72 -4.81 11.85 14.05
N ALA A 73 -4.09 12.00 12.94
CA ALA A 73 -2.64 11.77 12.91
C ALA A 73 -1.83 12.85 13.66
N GLU A 74 -2.41 14.02 13.86
CA GLU A 74 -1.77 15.16 14.55
C GLU A 74 -1.97 15.15 16.08
N THR A 75 -2.85 14.29 16.61
CA THR A 75 -3.19 14.20 18.05
C THR A 75 -2.57 12.98 18.70
#